data_AF-A0A7W0R7B6-F1
#
_entry.id   AF-A0A7W0R7B6-F1
#
_cell.length_a   1.000
_cell.length_b   1.000
_cell.length_c   1.000
_cell.angle_alpha   90.00
_cell.angle_beta   90.00
_cell.angle_gamma   90.00
#
_symmetry.space_group_name_H-M   'P 1'
#
loop_
_entity.id
_entity.type
_entity.pdbx_description
1 polymer ?
#
loop_
_entity_poly.entity_id
_entity_poly.type
_entity_poly.pdbx_seq_one_letter_code
_entity_poly.pdbx_strand_id
1 'polypeptide(L)'
;MPEFHAEPYVYLAGLSHKSALIAWGSFYFKVRSNGQAKLVDDEDLQWVHPPRCETIGCRSDPYGPARVEVHDDSGAVVSCTLTNSCNHVAISGLKANTRYTYSVTVKHELWGQGVRWDWDPQTQGLVQSDRVYRNEFRTLPDPKLPLTEPFSFIVIGDFGVGMRNPSTDKRRQLEGARALERAVNDYDARLILTTGDNIYASNRFLLWARDTGAEDDDWFFTYFQPYRYVLNRIPVCPSIGNHDTQETEEHDDRDQVMDNMYLR
;
A
#
# COMPACT_ATOMS: atom_id res chain seq x y z
N MET A 1 -20.89 -6.07 21.26
CA MET A 1 -19.79 -6.62 20.43
C MET A 1 -18.77 -5.51 20.25
N PRO A 2 -17.46 -5.80 20.24
CA PRO A 2 -16.49 -4.80 19.79
C PRO A 2 -16.87 -4.35 18.38
N GLU A 3 -16.84 -3.05 18.15
CA GLU A 3 -17.08 -2.48 16.82
C GLU A 3 -15.76 -2.51 16.07
N PHE A 4 -15.73 -3.19 14.92
CA PHE A 4 -14.57 -3.22 14.05
C PHE A 4 -14.77 -2.23 12.92
N HIS A 5 -13.76 -1.40 12.67
CA HIS A 5 -13.66 -0.55 11.49
C HIS A 5 -12.74 -1.24 10.47
N ALA A 6 -13.23 -1.41 9.25
CA ALA A 6 -12.45 -1.90 8.12
C ALA A 6 -12.02 -0.68 7.29
N GLU A 7 -10.72 -0.38 7.26
CA GLU A 7 -10.15 0.71 6.47
C GLU A 7 -9.63 0.16 5.13
N PRO A 8 -10.34 0.41 4.00
CA PRO A 8 -9.96 -0.16 2.73
C PRO A 8 -8.76 0.57 2.13
N TYR A 9 -7.91 -0.18 1.42
CA TYR A 9 -6.84 0.36 0.59
C TYR A 9 -6.93 -0.13 -0.85
N VAL A 10 -6.29 0.62 -1.73
CA VAL A 10 -6.05 0.29 -3.14
C VAL A 10 -4.57 0.53 -3.43
N TYR A 11 -3.93 -0.37 -4.18
CA TYR A 11 -2.50 -0.35 -4.43
C TYR A 11 -2.21 -0.66 -5.90
N LEU A 12 -1.49 0.25 -6.58
CA LEU A 12 -0.89 -0.02 -7.89
C LEU A 12 0.42 -0.77 -7.70
N ALA A 13 0.31 -2.07 -7.46
CA ALA A 13 1.43 -2.93 -7.10
C ALA A 13 2.48 -3.12 -8.20
N GLY A 14 2.11 -2.88 -9.46
CA GLY A 14 3.06 -2.99 -10.57
C GLY A 14 2.61 -2.21 -11.80
N LEU A 15 3.57 -1.74 -12.57
CA LEU A 15 3.30 -0.98 -13.78
C LEU A 15 4.37 -1.22 -14.83
N SER A 16 3.93 -1.38 -16.07
CA SER A 16 4.81 -1.38 -17.24
C SER A 16 4.32 -0.38 -18.28
N HIS A 17 4.95 -0.38 -19.44
CA HIS A 17 4.48 0.39 -20.60
C HIS A 17 3.19 -0.18 -21.22
N LYS A 18 2.73 -1.37 -20.82
CA LYS A 18 1.57 -2.04 -21.45
C LYS A 18 0.63 -2.76 -20.48
N SER A 19 0.93 -2.72 -19.19
CA SER A 19 0.19 -3.45 -18.17
C SER A 19 0.24 -2.72 -16.83
N ALA A 20 -0.74 -3.01 -15.98
CA ALA A 20 -0.81 -2.57 -14.60
C ALA A 20 -1.21 -3.77 -13.73
N LEU A 21 -0.64 -3.88 -12.53
CA LEU A 21 -1.07 -4.79 -11.49
C LEU A 21 -1.76 -3.97 -10.41
N ILE A 22 -3.06 -4.19 -10.23
CA ILE A 22 -3.89 -3.45 -9.29
C ILE A 22 -4.32 -4.42 -8.19
N ALA A 23 -4.06 -4.04 -6.95
CA ALA A 23 -4.38 -4.80 -5.74
C ALA A 23 -5.26 -3.98 -4.80
N TRP A 24 -5.95 -4.66 -3.88
CA TRP A 24 -6.81 -4.05 -2.87
C TRP A 24 -6.79 -4.87 -1.57
N GLY A 25 -7.32 -4.29 -0.51
CA GLY A 25 -7.53 -4.97 0.76
C GLY A 25 -8.07 -4.01 1.82
N SER A 26 -7.97 -4.40 3.08
CA SER A 26 -8.47 -3.61 4.20
C SER A 26 -7.73 -3.95 5.47
N PHE A 27 -7.26 -2.93 6.18
CA PHE A 27 -6.78 -3.06 7.54
C PHE A 27 -7.96 -3.01 8.51
N TYR A 28 -7.88 -3.71 9.63
CA TYR A 28 -8.98 -3.79 10.60
C TYR A 28 -8.58 -3.13 11.90
N PHE A 29 -9.50 -2.36 12.47
CA PHE A 29 -9.29 -1.65 13.72
C PHE A 29 -10.40 -2.00 14.70
N LYS A 30 -10.02 -2.34 15.93
CA LYS A 30 -10.95 -2.43 17.04
C LYS A 30 -11.21 -1.03 17.58
N VAL A 31 -12.41 -0.51 17.33
CA VAL A 31 -12.83 0.82 17.77
C VAL A 31 -13.51 0.71 19.13
N ARG A 32 -13.06 1.52 20.08
CA ARG A 32 -13.62 1.62 21.43
C ARG A 32 -14.64 2.74 21.49
N SER A 33 -15.55 2.66 22.46
CA SER A 33 -16.59 3.67 22.69
C SER A 33 -16.05 5.08 23.02
N ASN A 34 -14.77 5.20 23.38
CA ASN A 34 -14.08 6.46 23.62
C ASN A 34 -13.38 7.03 22.36
N GLY A 35 -13.63 6.44 21.17
CA GLY A 35 -13.03 6.86 19.90
C GLY A 35 -11.61 6.35 19.65
N GLN A 36 -10.99 5.64 20.60
CA GLN A 36 -9.69 5.02 20.36
C GLN A 36 -9.81 3.84 19.40
N ALA A 37 -8.87 3.74 18.47
CA ALA A 37 -8.74 2.63 17.54
C ALA A 37 -7.41 1.91 17.79
N LYS A 38 -7.45 0.59 17.92
CA LYS A 38 -6.25 -0.26 17.87
C LYS A 38 -6.31 -1.06 16.58
N LEU A 39 -5.22 -1.12 15.81
CA LEU A 39 -5.12 -2.08 14.73
C LEU A 39 -5.30 -3.50 15.31
N VAL A 40 -5.99 -4.35 14.56
CA VAL A 40 -6.16 -5.77 14.88
C VAL A 40 -4.92 -6.50 14.42
N ASP A 41 -4.29 -7.22 15.34
CA ASP A 41 -3.09 -8.02 15.10
C ASP A 41 -3.51 -9.32 14.35
N ASP A 42 -2.57 -9.98 13.66
CA ASP A 42 -2.90 -11.09 12.73
C ASP A 42 -3.56 -12.27 13.45
N GLU A 43 -3.09 -12.60 14.65
CA GLU A 43 -3.66 -13.65 15.50
C GLU A 43 -5.13 -13.39 15.91
N ASP A 44 -5.56 -12.13 15.87
CA ASP A 44 -6.89 -11.68 16.20
C ASP A 44 -7.80 -11.48 14.96
N LEU A 45 -7.27 -11.60 13.73
CA LEU A 45 -8.07 -11.47 12.50
C LEU A 45 -9.13 -12.57 12.35
N GLN A 46 -8.97 -13.70 13.03
CA GLN A 46 -10.01 -14.73 13.11
C GLN A 46 -11.30 -14.23 13.78
N TRP A 47 -11.25 -13.14 14.54
CA TRP A 47 -12.38 -12.54 15.25
C TRP A 47 -13.05 -11.40 14.49
N VAL A 48 -12.47 -10.93 13.37
CA VAL A 48 -13.14 -9.98 12.48
C VAL A 48 -14.24 -10.69 11.68
N HIS A 49 -15.16 -9.93 11.09
CA HIS A 49 -16.21 -10.51 10.25
C HIS A 49 -16.13 -9.99 8.80
N PRO A 50 -15.98 -10.88 7.79
CA PRO A 50 -15.68 -12.30 7.93
C PRO A 50 -14.29 -12.55 8.56
N PRO A 51 -14.04 -13.72 9.21
CA PRO A 51 -12.71 -14.09 9.71
C PRO A 51 -11.67 -14.15 8.60
N ARG A 52 -10.43 -13.73 8.89
CA ARG A 52 -9.31 -13.69 7.92
C ARG A 52 -8.00 -14.06 8.62
N CYS A 53 -6.97 -14.38 7.84
CA CYS A 53 -5.63 -14.66 8.36
C CYS A 53 -4.60 -13.54 8.08
N GLU A 54 -4.78 -12.80 6.99
CA GLU A 54 -3.86 -11.73 6.55
C GLU A 54 -4.65 -10.60 5.88
N THR A 55 -4.24 -9.34 6.00
CA THR A 55 -4.92 -8.17 5.40
C THR A 55 -4.30 -7.66 4.11
N ILE A 56 -3.04 -8.01 3.86
CA ILE A 56 -2.18 -7.51 2.79
C ILE A 56 -1.44 -8.66 2.10
N GLY A 57 -1.02 -8.41 0.87
CA GLY A 57 -0.13 -9.32 0.14
C GLY A 57 -0.86 -10.19 -0.86
N CYS A 58 -0.08 -10.82 -1.74
CA CYS A 58 -0.61 -11.63 -2.82
C CYS A 58 -1.30 -12.91 -2.32
N ARG A 59 -0.98 -13.36 -1.09
CA ARG A 59 -1.59 -14.52 -0.41
C ARG A 59 -2.84 -14.20 0.41
N SER A 60 -3.13 -12.93 0.69
CA SER A 60 -4.27 -12.56 1.54
C SER A 60 -5.61 -13.09 1.04
N ASP A 61 -6.49 -13.49 1.97
CA ASP A 61 -7.79 -14.09 1.67
C ASP A 61 -8.68 -13.18 0.81
N PRO A 62 -9.36 -13.69 -0.23
CA PRO A 62 -10.19 -12.86 -1.09
C PRO A 62 -11.38 -12.23 -0.34
N TYR A 63 -11.64 -10.94 -0.59
CA TYR A 63 -12.81 -10.24 -0.01
C TYR A 63 -14.15 -10.63 -0.67
N GLY A 64 -14.10 -11.34 -1.80
CA GLY A 64 -15.23 -11.81 -2.57
C GLY A 64 -15.06 -11.56 -4.08
N PRO A 65 -16.13 -11.72 -4.87
CA PRO A 65 -16.11 -11.36 -6.28
C PRO A 65 -15.76 -9.89 -6.47
N ALA A 66 -14.73 -9.64 -7.27
CA ALA A 66 -14.17 -8.33 -7.57
C ALA A 66 -14.14 -8.07 -9.07
N ARG A 67 -14.33 -6.80 -9.43
CA ARG A 67 -14.21 -6.26 -10.79
C ARG A 67 -13.28 -5.07 -10.76
N VAL A 68 -12.29 -5.05 -11.64
CA VAL A 68 -11.42 -3.90 -11.86
C VAL A 68 -11.65 -3.36 -13.26
N GLU A 69 -12.02 -2.09 -13.35
CA GLU A 69 -12.21 -1.38 -14.62
C GLU A 69 -11.12 -0.32 -14.76
N VAL A 70 -10.53 -0.24 -15.95
CA VAL A 70 -9.57 0.79 -16.34
C VAL A 70 -10.19 1.65 -17.42
N HIS A 71 -10.14 2.96 -17.23
CA HIS A 71 -10.76 3.94 -18.09
C HIS A 71 -9.70 4.86 -18.71
N ASP A 72 -9.90 5.22 -19.97
CA ASP A 72 -9.09 6.24 -20.64
C ASP A 72 -9.48 7.67 -20.21
N ASP A 73 -8.87 8.67 -20.83
CA ASP A 73 -9.10 10.09 -20.57
C ASP A 73 -10.52 10.56 -20.93
N SER A 74 -11.20 9.85 -21.83
CA SER A 74 -12.61 10.10 -22.16
C SER A 74 -13.58 9.49 -21.13
N GLY A 75 -13.07 8.67 -20.21
CA GLY A 75 -13.85 7.91 -19.23
C GLY A 75 -14.38 6.56 -19.76
N ALA A 76 -14.06 6.21 -21.01
CA ALA A 76 -14.47 4.93 -21.59
C ALA A 76 -13.68 3.78 -20.95
N VAL A 77 -14.37 2.68 -20.63
CA VAL A 77 -13.72 1.45 -20.14
C VAL A 77 -12.90 0.85 -21.27
N VAL A 78 -11.58 0.81 -21.10
CA VAL A 78 -10.64 0.20 -22.06
C VAL A 78 -10.20 -1.21 -21.64
N SER A 79 -10.40 -1.56 -20.37
CA SER A 79 -10.16 -2.91 -19.86
C SER A 79 -11.02 -3.19 -18.64
N CYS A 80 -11.46 -4.43 -18.51
CA CYS A 80 -12.24 -4.92 -17.37
C CYS A 80 -11.81 -6.34 -17.04
N THR A 81 -11.40 -6.57 -15.80
CA THR A 81 -11.00 -7.90 -15.30
C THR A 81 -11.81 -8.27 -14.07
N LEU A 82 -12.19 -9.53 -13.99
CA LEU A 82 -12.95 -10.11 -12.88
C LEU A 82 -12.10 -11.15 -12.16
N THR A 83 -12.22 -11.23 -10.84
CA THR A 83 -11.65 -12.30 -10.04
C THR A 83 -12.54 -12.58 -8.83
N ASN A 84 -12.46 -13.78 -8.27
CA ASN A 84 -13.06 -14.13 -6.99
C ASN A 84 -12.10 -14.94 -6.10
N SER A 85 -10.86 -15.13 -6.55
CA SER A 85 -9.89 -16.04 -5.94
C SER A 85 -8.73 -15.31 -5.26
N CYS A 86 -8.55 -14.02 -5.52
CA CYS A 86 -7.46 -13.21 -4.97
C CYS A 86 -7.83 -11.72 -4.93
N ASN A 87 -6.97 -10.93 -4.28
CA ASN A 87 -7.15 -9.48 -4.08
C ASN A 87 -6.33 -8.61 -5.04
N HIS A 88 -6.02 -9.12 -6.23
CA HIS A 88 -5.26 -8.40 -7.24
C HIS A 88 -5.58 -8.91 -8.66
N VAL A 89 -5.37 -8.06 -9.66
CA VAL A 89 -5.47 -8.44 -11.07
C VAL A 89 -4.42 -7.74 -11.92
N ALA A 90 -3.90 -8.47 -12.90
CA ALA A 90 -3.10 -7.91 -13.97
C ALA A 90 -4.00 -7.43 -15.12
N ILE A 91 -3.85 -6.17 -15.49
CA ILE A 91 -4.45 -5.55 -16.66
C ILE A 91 -3.39 -5.49 -17.76
N SER A 92 -3.73 -5.89 -18.98
CA SER A 92 -2.82 -5.87 -20.12
C SER A 92 -3.44 -5.17 -21.33
N GLY A 93 -2.64 -4.89 -22.36
CA GLY A 93 -3.09 -4.23 -23.59
C GLY A 93 -3.21 -2.71 -23.46
N LEU A 94 -2.60 -2.12 -22.43
CA LEU A 94 -2.56 -0.67 -22.26
C LEU A 94 -1.56 -0.05 -23.24
N LYS A 95 -1.78 1.22 -23.59
CA LYS A 95 -0.85 1.99 -24.41
C LYS A 95 0.26 2.53 -23.54
N ALA A 96 1.48 2.60 -24.07
CA ALA A 96 2.62 3.19 -23.39
C ALA A 96 2.41 4.69 -23.14
N ASN A 97 3.03 5.20 -22.08
CA ASN A 97 3.03 6.62 -21.72
C ASN A 97 1.63 7.27 -21.64
N THR A 98 0.59 6.52 -21.30
CA THR A 98 -0.82 6.93 -21.39
C THR A 98 -1.45 6.96 -20.00
N ARG A 99 -2.19 8.04 -19.69
CA ARG A 99 -2.88 8.22 -18.41
C ARG A 99 -4.18 7.40 -18.41
N TYR A 100 -4.47 6.79 -17.29
CA TYR A 100 -5.68 6.02 -17.04
C TYR A 100 -6.23 6.33 -15.65
N THR A 101 -7.54 6.19 -15.49
CA THR A 101 -8.16 6.06 -14.16
C THR A 101 -8.64 4.63 -13.97
N TYR A 102 -8.87 4.21 -12.74
CA TYR A 102 -9.36 2.86 -12.48
C TYR A 102 -10.27 2.79 -11.26
N SER A 103 -11.10 1.75 -11.24
CA SER A 103 -12.00 1.46 -10.15
C SER A 103 -11.90 -0.01 -9.75
N VAL A 104 -12.08 -0.29 -8.46
CA VAL A 104 -12.13 -1.66 -7.91
C VAL A 104 -13.48 -1.81 -7.24
N THR A 105 -14.32 -2.72 -7.72
CA THR A 105 -15.62 -3.03 -7.12
C THR A 105 -15.55 -4.42 -6.50
N VAL A 106 -15.85 -4.58 -5.21
CA VAL A 106 -15.93 -5.88 -4.53
C VAL A 106 -17.33 -6.08 -3.98
N LYS A 107 -17.97 -7.21 -4.27
CA LYS A 107 -19.36 -7.50 -3.85
C LYS A 107 -20.34 -6.34 -4.17
N HIS A 108 -20.16 -5.70 -5.34
CA HIS A 108 -20.95 -4.57 -5.81
C HIS A 108 -20.68 -3.22 -5.12
N GLU A 109 -19.70 -3.14 -4.22
CA GLU A 109 -19.31 -1.89 -3.55
C GLU A 109 -18.00 -1.35 -4.13
N LEU A 110 -17.93 -0.04 -4.36
CA LEU A 110 -16.71 0.61 -4.83
C LEU A 110 -15.68 0.66 -3.70
N TRP A 111 -14.62 -0.13 -3.85
CA TRP A 111 -13.57 -0.28 -2.85
C TRP A 111 -12.75 1.00 -2.75
N GLY A 112 -12.48 1.45 -1.52
CA GLY A 112 -11.70 2.67 -1.31
C GLY A 112 -12.48 3.97 -1.58
N GLN A 113 -13.79 3.92 -1.84
CA GLN A 113 -14.58 5.14 -2.13
C GLN A 113 -14.80 5.99 -0.87
N GLY A 114 -14.64 7.30 -1.02
CA GLY A 114 -14.97 8.30 -0.01
C GLY A 114 -13.78 8.67 0.89
N VAL A 115 -14.09 9.45 1.93
CA VAL A 115 -13.14 9.94 2.93
C VAL A 115 -12.45 8.76 3.60
N ARG A 116 -11.13 8.86 3.83
CA ARG A 116 -10.33 7.82 4.49
C ARG A 116 -10.05 8.16 5.94
N TRP A 117 -9.80 7.14 6.73
CA TRP A 117 -9.35 7.29 8.11
C TRP A 117 -7.84 7.15 8.14
N ASP A 118 -7.17 8.22 8.56
CA ASP A 118 -5.72 8.27 8.69
C ASP A 118 -5.31 8.06 10.14
N TRP A 119 -4.18 7.39 10.33
CA TRP A 119 -3.52 7.36 11.63
C TRP A 119 -2.98 8.75 11.98
N ASP A 120 -3.42 9.29 13.11
CA ASP A 120 -2.83 10.46 13.73
C ASP A 120 -1.86 10.02 14.85
N PRO A 121 -0.55 10.26 14.69
CA PRO A 121 0.43 9.89 15.69
C PRO A 121 0.30 10.66 17.01
N GLN A 122 -0.35 11.84 17.01
CA GLN A 122 -0.53 12.65 18.22
C GLN A 122 -1.61 12.07 19.13
N THR A 123 -2.73 11.67 18.54
CA THR A 123 -3.84 11.05 19.27
C THR A 123 -3.71 9.53 19.38
N GLN A 124 -2.76 8.93 18.65
CA GLN A 124 -2.58 7.49 18.51
C GLN A 124 -3.89 6.79 18.15
N GLY A 125 -4.56 7.31 17.13
CA GLY A 125 -5.87 6.82 16.70
C GLY A 125 -6.17 7.17 15.25
N LEU A 126 -7.29 6.63 14.77
CA LEU A 126 -7.81 6.95 13.45
C LEU A 126 -8.59 8.25 13.49
N VAL A 127 -8.28 9.15 12.56
CA VAL A 127 -9.00 10.40 12.33
C VAL A 127 -9.45 10.46 10.87
N GLN A 128 -10.64 10.97 10.61
CA GLN A 128 -11.04 11.24 9.23
C GLN A 128 -10.15 12.35 8.68
N SER A 129 -9.38 12.04 7.65
CA SER A 129 -8.74 13.07 6.84
C SER A 129 -9.68 13.40 5.70
N ASP A 130 -9.90 14.67 5.36
CA ASP A 130 -10.77 15.12 4.24
C ASP A 130 -10.23 14.71 2.85
N ARG A 131 -9.56 13.56 2.78
CA ARG A 131 -8.80 13.03 1.67
C ARG A 131 -9.48 11.77 1.17
N VAL A 132 -9.46 11.63 -0.15
CA VAL A 132 -10.00 10.49 -0.89
C VAL A 132 -8.89 9.92 -1.76
N TYR A 133 -9.00 8.64 -2.12
CA TYR A 133 -8.11 8.08 -3.13
C TYR A 133 -8.33 8.72 -4.50
N ARG A 134 -7.22 8.98 -5.21
CA ARG A 134 -7.22 9.32 -6.64
C ARG A 134 -6.67 8.13 -7.42
N ASN A 135 -7.55 7.25 -7.87
CA ASN A 135 -7.16 6.02 -8.56
C ASN A 135 -6.84 6.33 -10.02
N GLU A 136 -5.61 6.77 -10.25
CA GLU A 136 -5.09 7.14 -11.56
C GLU A 136 -3.64 6.67 -11.71
N PHE A 137 -3.22 6.33 -12.92
CA PHE A 137 -1.82 6.02 -13.20
C PHE A 137 -1.46 6.43 -14.63
N ARG A 138 -0.17 6.45 -14.96
CA ARG A 138 0.30 6.52 -16.34
C ARG A 138 1.27 5.40 -16.59
N THR A 139 0.98 4.56 -17.57
CA THR A 139 1.91 3.52 -18.02
C THR A 139 3.28 4.11 -18.33
N LEU A 140 4.32 3.30 -18.16
CA LEU A 140 5.69 3.74 -18.41
C LEU A 140 5.90 4.04 -19.91
N PRO A 141 6.90 4.85 -20.27
CA PRO A 141 7.31 5.04 -21.66
C PRO A 141 7.67 3.71 -22.33
N ASP A 142 7.47 3.62 -23.65
CA ASP A 142 7.90 2.45 -24.42
C ASP A 142 9.44 2.36 -24.36
N PRO A 143 10.03 1.28 -23.83
CA PRO A 143 11.48 1.15 -23.68
C PRO A 143 12.24 1.08 -25.02
N LYS A 144 11.53 0.91 -26.15
CA LYS A 144 12.12 0.87 -27.49
C LYS A 144 12.15 2.23 -28.18
N LEU A 145 11.46 3.24 -27.62
CA LEU A 145 11.38 4.57 -28.20
C LEU A 145 12.19 5.56 -27.35
N PRO A 146 12.78 6.59 -27.96
CA PRO A 146 13.41 7.66 -27.20
C PRO A 146 12.37 8.38 -26.35
N LEU A 147 12.77 8.81 -25.15
CA LEU A 147 11.94 9.68 -24.33
C LEU A 147 11.74 11.02 -25.04
N THR A 148 10.49 11.41 -25.21
CA THR A 148 10.13 12.73 -25.78
C THR A 148 9.94 13.79 -24.70
N GLU A 149 9.77 13.38 -23.46
CA GLU A 149 9.51 14.23 -22.29
C GLU A 149 10.39 13.77 -21.11
N PRO A 150 10.66 14.65 -20.12
CA PRO A 150 11.34 14.24 -18.89
C PRO A 150 10.63 13.08 -18.20
N PHE A 151 11.42 12.15 -17.66
CA PHE A 151 10.95 11.04 -16.85
C PHE A 151 11.48 11.20 -15.43
N SER A 152 10.57 11.41 -14.48
CA SER A 152 10.89 11.60 -13.07
C SER A 152 10.49 10.38 -12.25
N PHE A 153 11.34 10.01 -11.31
CA PHE A 153 11.10 8.93 -10.36
C PHE A 153 11.70 9.31 -9.01
N ILE A 154 11.25 8.62 -7.98
CA ILE A 154 11.68 8.84 -6.59
C ILE A 154 12.62 7.70 -6.21
N VAL A 155 13.67 8.01 -5.44
CA VAL A 155 14.51 7.00 -4.78
C VAL A 155 14.41 7.22 -3.27
N ILE A 156 14.07 6.16 -2.53
CA ILE A 156 14.03 6.16 -1.07
C ILE A 156 14.75 4.95 -0.50
N GLY A 157 15.27 5.06 0.71
CA GLY A 157 15.81 3.96 1.50
C GLY A 157 15.42 4.16 2.95
N ASP A 158 15.64 3.14 3.76
CA ASP A 158 15.60 3.25 5.23
C ASP A 158 14.26 3.79 5.76
N PHE A 159 13.17 3.47 5.07
CA PHE A 159 11.86 4.05 5.34
C PHE A 159 11.00 3.18 6.26
N GLY A 160 11.47 2.00 6.65
CA GLY A 160 10.76 1.04 7.49
C GLY A 160 10.47 1.50 8.93
N VAL A 161 10.81 2.74 9.33
CA VAL A 161 10.63 3.23 10.72
C VAL A 161 9.17 3.58 11.02
N GLY A 162 8.40 3.90 9.98
CA GLY A 162 6.97 4.17 10.05
C GLY A 162 6.54 5.42 10.80
N MET A 163 5.22 5.57 10.95
CA MET A 163 4.57 6.77 11.50
C MET A 163 3.70 6.49 12.73
N ARG A 164 3.93 5.39 13.46
CA ARG A 164 3.15 5.04 14.65
C ARG A 164 3.21 6.12 15.73
N ASN A 165 4.36 6.77 15.87
CA ASN A 165 4.63 7.81 16.86
C ASN A 165 4.88 9.18 16.20
N PRO A 166 4.70 10.30 16.93
CA PRO A 166 5.01 11.63 16.42
C PRO A 166 6.43 11.76 15.87
N SER A 167 6.57 12.57 14.83
CA SER A 167 7.86 12.91 14.25
C SER A 167 8.78 13.59 15.27
N THR A 168 10.08 13.33 15.14
CA THR A 168 11.16 13.94 15.93
C THR A 168 12.27 14.39 14.99
N ASP A 169 13.31 15.06 15.49
CA ASP A 169 14.47 15.43 14.68
C ASP A 169 15.22 14.23 14.08
N LYS A 170 15.04 13.04 14.66
CA LYS A 170 15.68 11.80 14.19
C LYS A 170 14.73 10.88 13.42
N ARG A 171 13.42 11.16 13.42
CA ARG A 171 12.39 10.32 12.79
C ARG A 171 11.35 11.21 12.11
N ARG A 172 11.42 11.33 10.79
CA ARG A 172 10.60 12.25 9.98
C ARG A 172 9.90 11.55 8.82
N GLN A 173 9.47 10.31 9.06
CA GLN A 173 8.88 9.44 8.05
C GLN A 173 7.62 10.06 7.43
N LEU A 174 6.76 10.66 8.27
CA LEU A 174 5.55 11.34 7.81
C LEU A 174 5.87 12.55 6.90
N GLU A 175 6.88 13.35 7.25
CA GLU A 175 7.34 14.46 6.42
C GLU A 175 7.95 13.98 5.11
N GLY A 176 8.73 12.89 5.15
CA GLY A 176 9.23 12.21 3.96
C GLY A 176 8.10 11.79 3.04
N ALA A 177 7.10 11.06 3.57
CA ALA A 177 5.94 10.64 2.80
C ALA A 177 5.15 11.81 2.18
N ARG A 178 4.97 12.92 2.93
CA ARG A 178 4.37 14.16 2.39
C ARG A 178 5.21 14.78 1.28
N ALA A 179 6.55 14.70 1.36
CA ALA A 179 7.43 15.16 0.30
C ALA A 179 7.32 14.29 -0.96
N LEU A 180 7.23 12.97 -0.80
CA LEU A 180 6.97 12.04 -1.90
C LEU A 180 5.65 12.34 -2.58
N GLU A 181 4.57 12.54 -1.82
CA GLU A 181 3.27 12.88 -2.39
C GLU A 181 3.30 14.18 -3.19
N ARG A 182 3.99 15.21 -2.68
CA ARG A 182 4.24 16.44 -3.46
C ARG A 182 5.02 16.15 -4.73
N ALA A 183 6.02 15.26 -4.68
CA ALA A 183 6.77 14.92 -5.88
C ALA A 183 5.92 14.22 -6.96
N VAL A 184 4.96 13.39 -6.56
CA VAL A 184 3.98 12.80 -7.48
C VAL A 184 3.04 13.86 -8.07
N ASN A 185 2.59 14.81 -7.25
CA ASN A 185 1.65 15.84 -7.69
C ASN A 185 2.28 16.92 -8.57
N ASP A 186 3.47 17.39 -8.20
CA ASP A 186 4.06 18.62 -8.74
C ASP A 186 5.13 18.32 -9.81
N TYR A 187 5.79 17.17 -9.71
CA TYR A 187 6.88 16.76 -10.63
C TYR A 187 6.56 15.51 -11.45
N ASP A 188 5.29 15.06 -11.42
CA ASP A 188 4.82 13.95 -12.25
C ASP A 188 5.65 12.66 -12.07
N ALA A 189 6.17 12.44 -10.86
CA ALA A 189 6.98 11.25 -10.57
C ALA A 189 6.19 9.96 -10.85
N ARG A 190 6.83 9.00 -11.54
CA ARG A 190 6.16 7.85 -12.18
C ARG A 190 6.33 6.51 -11.49
N LEU A 191 7.33 6.39 -10.62
CA LEU A 191 7.60 5.19 -9.82
C LEU A 191 8.48 5.57 -8.63
N ILE A 192 8.52 4.69 -7.64
CA ILE A 192 9.42 4.75 -6.49
C ILE A 192 10.40 3.58 -6.63
N LEU A 193 11.70 3.85 -6.58
CA LEU A 193 12.73 2.85 -6.36
C LEU A 193 13.07 2.83 -4.87
N THR A 194 13.10 1.65 -4.25
CA THR A 194 13.67 1.52 -2.90
C THR A 194 15.11 1.04 -2.97
N THR A 195 15.94 1.48 -2.03
CA THR A 195 17.33 1.04 -1.88
C THR A 195 17.51 -0.01 -0.79
N GLY A 196 16.44 -0.68 -0.38
CA GLY A 196 16.45 -1.65 0.71
C GLY A 196 15.90 -1.09 2.02
N ASP A 197 15.83 -1.99 3.01
CA ASP A 197 15.32 -1.74 4.35
C ASP A 197 13.88 -1.23 4.31
N ASN A 198 13.04 -2.03 3.65
CA ASN A 198 11.64 -1.73 3.41
C ASN A 198 10.81 -1.89 4.69
N ILE A 199 11.26 -2.76 5.58
CA ILE A 199 10.67 -2.98 6.90
C ILE A 199 11.78 -3.03 7.95
N TYR A 200 11.57 -2.34 9.08
CA TYR A 200 12.42 -2.52 10.25
C TYR A 200 11.59 -3.20 11.33
N ALA A 201 12.04 -4.33 11.85
CA ALA A 201 11.56 -4.83 13.11
C ALA A 201 11.89 -3.78 14.21
N SER A 202 10.89 -3.32 14.96
CA SER A 202 11.20 -2.44 16.11
C SER A 202 10.36 -2.78 17.35
N ASN A 203 10.92 -3.59 18.26
CA ASN A 203 11.61 -3.08 19.45
C ASN A 203 12.06 -4.22 20.38
N ARG A 204 13.36 -4.24 20.68
CA ARG A 204 13.92 -4.80 21.91
C ARG A 204 13.32 -4.10 23.14
N PHE A 205 12.30 -4.69 23.76
CA PHE A 205 11.97 -4.42 25.16
C PHE A 205 11.93 -5.73 25.95
N LEU A 206 12.88 -5.87 26.88
CA LEU A 206 13.03 -6.92 27.90
C LEU A 206 12.45 -8.32 27.57
N LEU A 207 13.33 -9.20 27.08
CA LEU A 207 13.26 -10.68 27.14
C LEU A 207 12.16 -11.40 26.33
N TRP A 208 11.25 -10.70 25.64
CA TRP A 208 10.28 -11.30 24.72
C TRP A 208 10.03 -10.39 23.51
N ALA A 209 11.01 -10.28 22.61
CA ALA A 209 10.84 -9.61 21.34
C ALA A 209 10.54 -10.66 20.26
N ARG A 210 9.44 -10.51 19.53
CA ARG A 210 9.29 -11.08 18.19
C ARG A 210 9.61 -9.96 17.23
N ASP A 211 10.90 -9.85 16.90
CA ASP A 211 11.42 -8.85 15.96
C ASP A 211 11.18 -9.37 14.53
N THR A 212 9.98 -9.21 13.99
CA THR A 212 9.62 -9.70 12.64
C THR A 212 8.86 -8.63 11.89
N GLY A 213 9.16 -8.37 10.61
CA GLY A 213 8.27 -7.64 9.71
C GLY A 213 7.08 -8.47 9.23
N ALA A 214 6.63 -9.45 10.03
CA ALA A 214 5.68 -10.48 9.65
C ALA A 214 4.23 -10.15 10.01
N GLU A 215 4.00 -9.12 10.82
CA GLU A 215 2.66 -8.73 11.27
C GLU A 215 2.11 -7.59 10.40
N ASP A 216 0.78 -7.56 10.19
CA ASP A 216 0.14 -6.52 9.39
C ASP A 216 0.32 -5.10 9.98
N ASP A 217 0.55 -4.98 11.30
CA ASP A 217 0.73 -3.68 11.96
C ASP A 217 2.05 -3.01 11.59
N ASP A 218 3.11 -3.80 11.40
CA ASP A 218 4.38 -3.33 10.88
C ASP A 218 4.19 -2.72 9.49
N TRP A 219 3.51 -3.42 8.58
CA TRP A 219 3.25 -2.94 7.22
C TRP A 219 2.29 -1.76 7.17
N PHE A 220 1.27 -1.73 8.03
CA PHE A 220 0.35 -0.61 8.13
C PHE A 220 1.10 0.69 8.46
N PHE A 221 1.91 0.69 9.52
CA PHE A 221 2.55 1.93 9.99
C PHE A 221 3.78 2.35 9.17
N THR A 222 4.46 1.41 8.52
CA THR A 222 5.72 1.66 7.82
C THR A 222 5.57 1.92 6.34
N TYR A 223 4.66 1.19 5.70
CA TYR A 223 4.51 1.20 4.24
C TYR A 223 3.14 1.74 3.81
N PHE A 224 2.05 1.21 4.34
CA PHE A 224 0.72 1.61 3.85
C PHE A 224 0.34 3.00 4.27
N GLN A 225 0.21 3.26 5.57
CA GLN A 225 -0.37 4.48 6.08
C GLN A 225 0.41 5.75 5.70
N PRO A 226 1.76 5.78 5.71
CA PRO A 226 2.51 6.94 5.25
C PRO A 226 2.27 7.24 3.77
N TYR A 227 2.23 6.21 2.94
CA TYR A 227 2.31 6.35 1.48
C TYR A 227 0.99 6.09 0.75
N ARG A 228 -0.10 5.78 1.44
CA ARG A 228 -1.35 5.24 0.85
C ARG A 228 -1.87 6.02 -0.37
N TYR A 229 -1.80 7.35 -0.35
CA TYR A 229 -2.30 8.22 -1.44
C TYR A 229 -1.35 8.34 -2.63
N VAL A 230 -0.16 7.77 -2.50
CA VAL A 230 0.83 7.59 -3.56
C VAL A 230 0.78 6.16 -4.09
N LEU A 231 0.64 5.17 -3.20
CA LEU A 231 0.60 3.74 -3.55
C LEU A 231 -0.52 3.40 -4.54
N ASN A 232 -1.66 4.09 -4.47
CA ASN A 232 -2.74 3.87 -5.43
C ASN A 232 -2.50 4.55 -6.80
N ARG A 233 -1.33 5.18 -7.02
CA ARG A 233 -1.06 5.98 -8.24
C ARG A 233 0.21 5.62 -8.98
N ILE A 234 1.27 5.23 -8.26
CA ILE A 234 2.55 4.83 -8.86
C ILE A 234 3.08 3.58 -8.14
N PRO A 235 3.79 2.69 -8.87
CA PRO A 235 4.33 1.48 -8.29
C PRO A 235 5.55 1.78 -7.42
N VAL A 236 5.76 0.90 -6.43
CA VAL A 236 7.02 0.77 -5.71
C VAL A 236 7.79 -0.39 -6.31
N CYS A 237 9.04 -0.14 -6.70
CA CYS A 237 9.97 -1.13 -7.21
C CYS A 237 11.04 -1.35 -6.13
N PRO A 238 10.86 -2.36 -5.28
CA PRO A 238 11.72 -2.55 -4.12
C PRO A 238 13.07 -3.17 -4.48
N SER A 239 14.08 -2.80 -3.70
CA SER A 239 15.32 -3.58 -3.53
C SER A 239 15.33 -4.19 -2.14
N ILE A 240 16.10 -5.27 -1.94
CA ILE A 240 16.29 -5.90 -0.64
C ILE A 240 17.56 -5.33 0.01
N GLY A 241 17.43 -4.79 1.22
CA GLY A 241 18.52 -4.30 2.07
C GLY A 241 18.96 -5.32 3.11
N ASN A 242 19.95 -4.96 3.93
CA ASN A 242 20.50 -5.86 4.95
C ASN A 242 19.50 -6.10 6.10
N HIS A 243 18.61 -5.15 6.41
CA HIS A 243 17.57 -5.33 7.43
C HIS A 243 16.35 -6.10 6.93
N ASP A 244 16.19 -6.28 5.61
CA ASP A 244 15.15 -7.17 5.06
C ASP A 244 15.57 -8.66 5.13
N THR A 245 16.77 -8.95 5.65
CA THR A 245 17.39 -10.29 5.69
C THR A 245 18.00 -10.59 7.06
N GLN A 246 18.43 -11.84 7.26
CA GLN A 246 19.19 -12.25 8.44
C GLN A 246 20.63 -11.72 8.52
N GLU A 247 21.05 -10.82 7.62
CA GLU A 247 22.40 -10.25 7.71
C GLU A 247 22.54 -9.36 8.96
N THR A 248 21.49 -8.59 9.29
CA THR A 248 21.51 -7.65 10.44
C THR A 248 20.37 -7.88 11.44
N GLU A 249 19.29 -8.55 11.03
CA GLU A 249 18.15 -8.89 11.88
C GLU A 249 18.12 -10.37 12.26
N GLU A 250 17.34 -10.75 13.29
CA GLU A 250 17.18 -12.16 13.69
C GLU A 250 16.31 -12.96 12.69
N HIS A 251 15.50 -12.28 11.87
CA HIS A 251 14.53 -12.87 10.94
C HIS A 251 14.81 -12.50 9.49
N ASP A 252 14.38 -13.37 8.57
CA ASP A 252 14.48 -13.16 7.12
C ASP A 252 13.09 -12.76 6.59
N ASP A 253 12.88 -11.47 6.36
CA ASP A 253 11.58 -10.92 5.97
C ASP A 253 11.37 -10.91 4.45
N ARG A 254 12.29 -11.48 3.66
CA ARG A 254 12.21 -11.46 2.18
C ARG A 254 10.90 -12.05 1.66
N ASP A 255 10.44 -13.18 2.18
CA ASP A 255 9.20 -13.78 1.71
C ASP A 255 7.99 -12.87 1.94
N GLN A 256 8.00 -12.12 3.05
CA GLN A 256 6.96 -11.14 3.36
C GLN A 256 7.07 -9.92 2.45
N VAL A 257 8.27 -9.42 2.18
CA VAL A 257 8.49 -8.34 1.20
C VAL A 257 8.01 -8.77 -0.19
N MET A 258 8.35 -9.98 -0.63
CA MET A 258 7.94 -10.51 -1.93
C MET A 258 6.41 -10.67 -2.03
N ASP A 259 5.75 -11.03 -0.93
CA ASP A 259 4.30 -11.17 -0.85
C ASP A 259 3.59 -9.80 -0.85
N ASN A 260 3.98 -8.91 0.05
CA ASN A 260 3.36 -7.60 0.27
C ASN A 260 3.65 -6.59 -0.86
N MET A 261 4.77 -6.77 -1.57
CA MET A 261 5.14 -5.98 -2.75
C MET A 261 4.82 -6.68 -4.08
N TYR A 262 4.17 -7.86 -4.07
CA TYR A 262 3.71 -8.58 -5.27
C TYR A 262 4.81 -8.90 -6.29
N LEU A 263 5.96 -9.41 -5.83
CA LEU A 263 7.16 -9.63 -6.64
C LEU A 263 7.30 -11.06 -7.22
N ARG A 264 6.19 -11.78 -7.40
CA ARG A 264 6.20 -13.19 -7.84
C ARG A 264 6.11 -13.38 -9.36
#